data_AF-A0A965YAH2-F1
#
_entry.id   AF-A0A965YAH2-F1
#
_cell.length_a   1.000
_cell.length_b   1.000
_cell.length_c   1.000
_cell.angle_alpha   90.00
_cell.angle_beta   90.00
_cell.angle_gamma   90.00
#
_symmetry.space_group_name_H-M   'P 1'
#
loop_
_entity.id
_entity.type
_entity.pdbx_description
1 polymer ?
#
loop_
_entity_poly.entity_id
_entity_poly.type
_entity_poly.pdbx_seq_one_letter_code
_entity_poly.pdbx_strand_id
1 'polypeptide(L)'
;MELSLEIVLWFFISLVLGIAIFSFVIGVDYNNFFNTIKSSFINEKDEKISGKTINETIYISLELWKECGFGEIEKSRTIYINESGTLDKTIYFERIKNWNLCNLISNNQSTPPCGKTNDLKDFSITSLPEIIQIKCNPSSKQLEFIGG
;
A
#
# COMPACT_ATOMS: atom_id res chain seq x y z
N MET A 1 -7.85 -53.52 -13.84
CA MET A 1 -7.35 -52.18 -13.44
C MET A 1 -7.88 -51.06 -14.36
N GLU A 2 -8.57 -51.37 -15.46
CA GLU A 2 -9.09 -50.37 -16.42
C GLU A 2 -10.41 -49.75 -15.96
N LEU A 3 -11.29 -50.53 -15.31
CA LEU A 3 -12.60 -50.07 -14.84
C LEU A 3 -12.51 -48.89 -13.85
N SER A 4 -11.46 -48.87 -13.01
CA SER A 4 -11.26 -47.82 -12.01
C SER A 4 -10.80 -46.49 -12.64
N LEU A 5 -10.05 -46.54 -13.74
CA LEU A 5 -9.59 -45.34 -14.44
C LEU A 5 -10.75 -44.67 -15.19
N GLU A 6 -11.59 -45.47 -15.82
CA GLU A 6 -12.74 -44.99 -16.58
C GLU A 6 -13.76 -44.29 -15.66
N ILE A 7 -14.07 -44.88 -14.50
CA ILE A 7 -14.98 -44.27 -13.51
C ILE A 7 -14.43 -42.93 -13.00
N VAL A 8 -13.12 -42.86 -12.73
CA VAL A 8 -12.48 -41.61 -12.29
C VAL A 8 -12.54 -40.56 -13.40
N LEU A 9 -12.30 -40.94 -14.65
CA LEU A 9 -12.38 -40.02 -15.79
C LEU A 9 -13.80 -39.46 -15.97
N TRP A 10 -14.82 -40.31 -15.92
CA TRP A 10 -16.22 -39.88 -16.00
C TRP A 10 -16.62 -38.97 -14.83
N PHE A 11 -16.10 -39.23 -13.64
CA PHE A 11 -16.30 -38.35 -12.48
C PHE A 11 -15.70 -36.96 -12.71
N PHE A 12 -14.46 -36.87 -13.21
CA PHE A 12 -13.83 -35.58 -13.52
C PHE A 12 -14.56 -34.82 -14.63
N ILE A 13 -14.97 -35.51 -15.69
CA ILE A 13 -15.73 -34.90 -16.79
C ILE A 13 -17.07 -34.36 -16.28
N SER A 14 -17.79 -35.15 -15.47
CA SER A 14 -19.05 -34.72 -14.85
C SER A 14 -18.86 -33.55 -13.89
N LEU A 15 -17.76 -33.50 -13.15
CA LEU A 15 -17.45 -32.43 -12.22
C LEU A 15 -17.18 -31.11 -12.96
N VAL A 16 -16.37 -31.15 -14.03
CA VAL A 16 -16.06 -29.96 -14.85
C VAL A 16 -17.31 -29.45 -15.56
N LEU A 17 -18.11 -30.33 -16.17
CA LEU A 17 -19.38 -29.95 -16.80
C LEU A 17 -20.38 -29.42 -15.78
N GLY A 18 -20.46 -30.04 -14.60
CA GLY A 18 -21.30 -29.57 -13.50
C GLY A 18 -20.95 -28.16 -13.08
N ILE A 19 -19.65 -27.87 -12.85
CA ILE A 19 -19.18 -26.53 -12.49
C ILE A 19 -19.50 -25.52 -13.61
N ALA A 20 -19.24 -25.86 -14.87
CA ALA A 20 -19.50 -24.96 -16.00
C ALA A 20 -20.99 -24.58 -16.13
N ILE A 21 -21.89 -25.56 -15.98
CA ILE A 21 -23.34 -25.31 -16.02
C ILE A 21 -23.77 -24.50 -14.79
N PHE A 22 -23.24 -24.82 -13.61
CA PHE A 22 -23.55 -24.09 -12.38
C PHE A 22 -23.08 -22.64 -12.44
N SER A 23 -21.90 -22.38 -13.00
CA SER A 23 -21.36 -21.04 -13.24
C SER A 23 -22.19 -20.24 -14.24
N PHE A 24 -22.75 -20.90 -15.26
CA PHE A 24 -23.65 -20.27 -16.22
C PHE A 24 -25.02 -19.96 -15.62
N VAL A 25 -25.60 -20.89 -14.84
CA VAL A 25 -26.93 -20.73 -14.22
C VAL A 25 -26.94 -19.68 -13.10
N ILE A 26 -25.85 -19.58 -12.33
CA ILE A 26 -25.77 -18.61 -11.22
C ILE A 26 -25.41 -17.21 -11.72
N GLY A 27 -25.08 -17.04 -13.01
CA GLY A 27 -24.64 -15.76 -13.53
C GLY A 27 -23.49 -15.21 -12.69
N VAL A 28 -22.55 -16.09 -12.33
CA VAL A 28 -21.42 -15.71 -11.50
C VAL A 28 -20.62 -14.71 -12.29
N ASP A 29 -20.82 -13.44 -11.94
CA ASP A 29 -20.12 -12.31 -12.50
C ASP A 29 -18.64 -12.54 -12.26
N TYR A 30 -17.94 -13.00 -13.29
CA TYR A 30 -16.55 -13.46 -13.21
C TYR A 30 -15.65 -12.35 -12.63
N ASN A 31 -16.04 -11.09 -12.84
CA ASN A 31 -15.44 -9.91 -12.23
C ASN A 31 -15.53 -9.92 -10.70
N ASN A 32 -16.66 -10.35 -10.13
CA ASN A 32 -16.83 -10.41 -8.66
C ASN A 32 -15.98 -11.54 -8.06
N PHE A 33 -15.91 -12.70 -8.73
CA PHE A 33 -15.05 -13.79 -8.27
C PHE A 33 -13.56 -13.44 -8.38
N PHE A 34 -13.16 -12.82 -9.50
CA PHE A 34 -11.79 -12.32 -9.69
C PHE A 34 -11.44 -11.22 -8.70
N ASN A 35 -12.37 -10.29 -8.41
CA ASN A 35 -12.19 -9.26 -7.38
C ASN A 35 -12.11 -9.85 -5.97
N THR A 36 -12.85 -10.93 -5.69
CA THR A 36 -12.82 -11.62 -4.38
C THR A 36 -11.51 -12.40 -4.20
N ILE A 37 -10.98 -13.01 -5.25
CA ILE A 37 -9.66 -13.65 -5.23
C ILE A 37 -8.57 -12.58 -5.15
N LYS A 38 -8.67 -11.49 -5.91
CA LYS A 38 -7.77 -10.33 -5.84
C LYS A 38 -7.74 -9.73 -4.43
N SER A 39 -8.90 -9.54 -3.79
CA SER A 39 -8.98 -9.05 -2.41
C SER A 39 -8.47 -10.04 -1.36
N SER A 40 -8.40 -11.34 -1.69
CA SER A 40 -7.88 -12.37 -0.80
C SER A 40 -6.35 -12.54 -0.90
N PHE A 41 -5.76 -12.22 -2.07
CA PHE A 41 -4.31 -12.24 -2.28
C PHE A 41 -3.65 -10.88 -2.03
N ILE A 42 -4.37 -9.77 -2.24
CA ILE A 42 -3.94 -8.42 -1.87
C ILE A 42 -4.50 -8.14 -0.48
N ASN A 43 -3.81 -8.66 0.54
CA ASN A 43 -4.03 -8.33 1.95
C ASN A 43 -3.58 -6.90 2.29
N GLU A 44 -3.91 -5.91 1.48
CA GLU A 44 -3.97 -4.53 1.96
C GLU A 44 -5.43 -4.27 2.27
N LYS A 45 -5.73 -4.10 3.57
CA LYS A 45 -7.01 -3.55 4.03
C LYS A 45 -7.37 -2.40 3.09
N ASP A 46 -8.42 -2.59 2.29
CA ASP A 46 -9.10 -1.51 1.59
C ASP A 46 -9.72 -0.58 2.66
N GLU A 47 -8.88 0.23 3.33
CA GLU A 47 -9.26 1.59 3.61
C GLU A 47 -9.72 2.12 2.26
N LYS A 48 -11.04 2.34 2.09
CA LYS A 48 -11.62 3.05 0.94
C LYS A 48 -10.59 4.04 0.44
N ILE A 49 -10.14 3.93 -0.82
CA ILE A 49 -9.17 4.82 -1.44
C ILE A 49 -9.76 6.24 -1.41
N SER A 50 -9.67 6.88 -0.25
CA SER A 50 -10.14 8.22 0.00
C SER A 50 -8.96 9.09 -0.36
N GLY A 51 -9.15 9.97 -1.33
CA GLY A 51 -8.15 10.97 -1.65
C GLY A 51 -7.67 11.66 -0.39
N LYS A 52 -6.36 11.57 -0.14
CA LYS A 52 -5.69 12.25 0.96
C LYS A 52 -5.14 13.57 0.46
N THR A 53 -5.22 14.58 1.30
CA THR A 53 -4.47 15.81 1.13
C THR A 53 -2.97 15.53 1.30
N ILE A 54 -2.10 16.42 0.79
CA ILE A 54 -0.66 16.34 1.04
C ILE A 54 -0.38 16.32 2.55
N ASN A 55 -1.19 17.06 3.29
CA ASN A 55 -1.16 17.17 4.73
C ASN A 55 -1.44 15.84 5.45
N GLU A 56 -2.53 15.17 5.10
CA GLU A 56 -2.84 13.84 5.63
C GLU A 56 -1.78 12.82 5.22
N THR A 57 -1.25 12.93 4.00
CA THR A 57 -0.17 12.07 3.51
C THR A 57 1.09 12.19 4.37
N ILE A 58 1.46 13.42 4.76
CA ILE A 58 2.58 13.68 5.69
C ILE A 58 2.29 13.12 7.08
N TYR A 59 1.06 13.23 7.57
CA TYR A 59 0.72 12.64 8.86
C TYR A 59 0.85 11.11 8.83
N ILE A 60 0.31 10.48 7.79
CA ILE A 60 0.34 9.03 7.60
C ILE A 60 1.79 8.54 7.45
N SER A 61 2.65 9.24 6.72
CA SER A 61 4.05 8.86 6.58
C SER A 61 4.80 8.90 7.92
N LEU A 62 4.46 9.84 8.79
CA LEU A 62 5.03 9.95 10.14
C LEU A 62 4.51 8.85 11.07
N GLU A 63 3.24 8.50 10.99
CA GLU A 63 2.71 7.34 11.71
C GLU A 63 3.39 6.05 11.24
N LEU A 64 3.53 5.87 9.93
CA LEU A 64 4.24 4.74 9.35
C LEU A 64 5.69 4.68 9.85
N TRP A 65 6.35 5.83 9.97
CA TRP A 65 7.71 5.91 10.51
C TRP A 65 7.83 5.40 11.94
N LYS A 66 6.89 5.78 12.80
CA LYS A 66 6.81 5.27 14.17
C LYS A 66 6.50 3.79 14.21
N GLU A 67 5.53 3.38 13.40
CA GLU A 67 5.09 1.98 13.29
C GLU A 67 6.22 1.06 12.82
N CYS A 68 7.15 1.58 12.02
CA CYS A 68 8.30 0.85 11.52
C CYS A 68 9.52 0.97 12.45
N GLY A 69 9.35 1.48 13.66
CA GLY A 69 10.41 1.62 14.65
C GLY A 69 11.53 2.55 14.18
N PHE A 70 11.20 3.62 13.44
CA PHE A 70 12.19 4.52 12.86
C PHE A 70 13.16 3.81 11.88
N GLY A 71 12.63 2.91 11.05
CA GLY A 71 13.40 2.17 10.05
C GLY A 71 14.02 0.89 10.58
N GLU A 72 13.47 0.29 11.63
CA GLU A 72 13.89 -1.03 12.15
C GLU A 72 13.10 -2.17 11.50
N ILE A 73 11.86 -1.92 11.10
CA ILE A 73 10.91 -2.92 10.60
C ILE A 73 10.47 -2.53 9.18
N GLU A 74 10.35 -3.52 8.29
CA GLU A 74 9.81 -3.26 6.95
C GLU A 74 8.29 -3.06 7.04
N LYS A 75 7.82 -1.91 6.55
CA LYS A 75 6.40 -1.62 6.38
C LYS A 75 6.20 -0.76 5.14
N SER A 76 5.06 -0.95 4.48
CA SER A 76 4.63 -0.10 3.38
C SER A 76 3.17 0.30 3.57
N ARG A 77 2.80 1.47 3.02
CA ARG A 77 1.42 1.90 2.89
C ARG A 77 1.23 2.62 1.56
N THR A 78 0.22 2.22 0.80
CA THR A 78 -0.16 2.87 -0.46
C THR A 78 -1.18 3.97 -0.19
N ILE A 79 -0.98 5.17 -0.73
CA ILE A 79 -1.83 6.35 -0.50
C ILE A 79 -2.12 7.02 -1.84
N TYR A 80 -3.38 7.42 -2.05
CA TYR A 80 -3.78 8.27 -3.16
C TYR A 80 -3.83 9.73 -2.70
N ILE A 81 -2.98 10.58 -3.28
CA ILE A 81 -2.97 12.01 -3.00
C ILE A 81 -3.91 12.70 -3.98
N ASN A 82 -5.00 13.29 -3.48
CA ASN A 82 -6.03 13.94 -4.30
C ASN A 82 -5.94 15.47 -4.17
N GLU A 83 -4.75 16.01 -4.39
CA GLU A 83 -4.49 17.44 -4.44
C GLU A 83 -3.67 17.78 -5.68
N SER A 84 -3.66 19.05 -6.08
CA SER A 84 -2.78 19.56 -7.13
C SER A 84 -1.49 20.13 -6.52
N GLY A 85 -0.36 19.95 -7.19
CA GLY A 85 0.90 20.60 -6.83
C GLY A 85 2.08 19.64 -6.84
N THR A 86 3.12 20.00 -6.09
CA THR A 86 4.34 19.21 -5.96
C THR A 86 4.55 18.82 -4.49
N LEU A 87 5.05 17.61 -4.27
CA LEU A 87 5.53 17.15 -2.97
C LEU A 87 6.98 16.75 -3.13
N ASP A 88 7.88 17.57 -2.61
CA ASP A 88 9.29 17.25 -2.52
C ASP A 88 9.73 17.19 -1.05
N LYS A 89 10.96 16.74 -0.83
CA LYS A 89 11.57 16.65 0.51
C LYS A 89 11.56 17.98 1.26
N THR A 90 11.69 19.11 0.57
CA THR A 90 11.71 20.46 1.19
C THR A 90 10.32 20.79 1.71
N ILE A 91 9.29 20.69 0.88
CA ILE A 91 7.88 20.94 1.22
C ILE A 91 7.44 20.01 2.34
N TYR A 92 7.84 18.73 2.29
CA TYR A 92 7.58 17.74 3.32
C TYR A 92 8.06 18.22 4.70
N PHE A 93 9.34 18.62 4.80
CA PHE A 93 9.91 19.06 6.08
C PHE A 93 9.48 20.45 6.51
N GLU A 94 9.19 21.36 5.58
CA GLU A 94 8.59 22.65 5.91
C GLU A 94 7.23 22.48 6.58
N ARG A 95 6.36 21.61 6.04
CA ARG A 95 5.05 21.34 6.65
C ARG A 95 5.18 20.70 8.03
N ILE A 96 6.10 19.75 8.20
CA ILE A 96 6.36 19.13 9.51
C ILE A 96 6.77 20.16 10.56
N LYS A 97 7.65 21.10 10.19
CA LYS A 97 8.09 22.20 11.07
C LYS A 97 6.94 23.14 11.39
N ASN A 98 6.19 23.56 10.37
CA ASN A 98 5.05 24.46 10.53
C ASN A 98 3.96 23.85 11.43
N TRP A 99 3.82 22.52 11.42
CA TRP A 99 2.83 21.79 12.20
C TRP A 99 3.35 21.28 13.55
N ASN A 100 4.60 21.59 13.89
CA ASN A 100 5.26 21.15 15.11
C ASN A 100 5.21 19.61 15.32
N LEU A 101 5.24 18.85 14.22
CA LEU A 101 5.20 17.38 14.24
C LEU A 101 6.58 16.73 14.45
N CYS A 102 7.58 17.52 14.82
CA CYS A 102 8.96 17.07 14.97
C CYS A 102 9.14 16.00 16.05
N ASN A 103 8.31 16.03 17.08
CA ASN A 103 8.27 15.00 18.13
C ASN A 103 7.81 13.62 17.60
N LEU A 104 7.28 13.56 16.37
CA LEU A 104 6.93 12.30 15.72
C LEU A 104 8.13 11.62 15.06
N ILE A 105 9.21 12.37 14.77
CA ILE A 105 10.37 11.90 13.99
C ILE A 105 11.58 11.67 14.89
N SER A 106 11.76 12.53 15.90
CA SER A 106 12.90 12.49 16.82
C SER A 106 12.39 12.35 18.25
N ASN A 107 12.84 11.30 18.94
CA ASN A 107 12.74 11.23 20.39
C ASN A 107 13.72 12.25 20.97
N ASN A 108 13.19 13.34 21.54
CA ASN A 108 13.89 14.41 22.23
C ASN A 108 14.75 15.36 21.37
N GLN A 109 14.37 16.65 21.40
CA GLN A 109 15.22 17.86 21.39
C GLN A 109 16.62 17.75 20.74
N SER A 110 16.71 17.19 19.54
CA SER A 110 18.00 17.02 18.87
C SER A 110 18.23 18.19 17.93
N THR A 111 19.26 19.00 18.20
CA THR A 111 19.98 19.75 17.18
C THR A 111 20.71 18.77 16.27
N PRO A 112 20.55 18.82 14.93
CA PRO A 112 19.96 19.89 14.12
C PRO A 112 18.42 19.82 13.99
N PRO A 113 17.77 20.94 13.62
CA PRO A 113 16.30 21.03 13.52
C PRO A 113 15.72 19.91 12.65
N CYS A 114 14.84 19.12 13.27
CA CYS A 114 13.78 18.31 12.67
C CYS A 114 13.80 18.20 11.15
N GLY A 115 14.09 16.99 10.65
CA GLY A 115 13.95 16.71 9.24
C GLY A 115 15.11 17.17 8.36
N LYS A 116 16.32 17.32 8.93
CA LYS A 116 17.57 17.40 8.15
C LYS A 116 18.38 16.10 8.18
N THR A 117 17.90 15.11 8.90
CA THR A 117 18.51 13.80 9.07
C THR A 117 18.26 12.91 7.86
N ASN A 118 19.12 11.89 7.69
CA ASN A 118 19.02 10.86 6.67
C ASN A 118 17.82 9.92 6.87
N ASP A 119 16.70 10.41 7.41
CA ASP A 119 15.49 9.62 7.73
C ASP A 119 14.58 9.45 6.52
N LEU A 120 14.78 10.31 5.50
CA LEU A 120 13.98 10.35 4.29
C LEU A 120 14.89 10.31 3.08
N LYS A 121 14.68 9.30 2.23
CA LYS A 121 15.34 9.20 0.93
C LYS A 121 14.96 10.40 0.07
N ASP A 122 15.91 10.92 -0.70
CA ASP A 122 15.63 12.03 -1.60
C ASP A 122 14.53 11.64 -2.60
N PHE A 123 13.49 12.48 -2.67
CA PHE A 123 12.34 12.28 -3.55
C PHE A 123 11.77 13.63 -4.02
N SER A 124 11.12 13.61 -5.17
CA SER A 124 10.37 14.74 -5.73
C SER A 124 9.21 14.21 -6.57
N ILE A 125 7.98 14.55 -6.18
CA ILE A 125 6.74 14.22 -6.89
C ILE A 125 6.20 15.53 -7.45
N THR A 126 6.06 15.62 -8.78
CA THR A 126 5.66 16.86 -9.45
C THR A 126 4.27 16.81 -10.10
N SER A 127 3.67 15.62 -10.17
CA SER A 127 2.44 15.35 -10.92
C SER A 127 1.29 14.86 -10.03
N LEU A 128 0.95 15.61 -8.99
CA LEU A 128 -0.25 15.30 -8.20
C LEU A 128 -1.54 15.68 -8.98
N PRO A 129 -2.64 14.91 -8.90
CA PRO A 129 -2.86 13.76 -8.01
C PRO A 129 -2.15 12.48 -8.47
N GLU A 130 -1.64 11.71 -7.51
CA GLU A 130 -0.83 10.51 -7.79
C GLU A 130 -1.06 9.44 -6.72
N ILE A 131 -0.92 8.17 -7.10
CA ILE A 131 -0.84 7.06 -6.15
C ILE A 131 0.63 6.89 -5.79
N ILE A 132 0.94 7.00 -4.51
CA ILE A 132 2.29 6.82 -4.00
C ILE A 132 2.33 5.65 -3.03
N GLN A 133 3.43 4.92 -3.02
CA GLN A 133 3.74 3.95 -1.98
C GLN A 133 4.78 4.55 -1.04
N ILE A 134 4.46 4.59 0.25
CA ILE A 134 5.40 4.99 1.30
C ILE A 134 5.95 3.72 1.93
N LYS A 135 7.27 3.56 1.94
CA LYS A 135 7.94 2.36 2.43
C LYS A 135 9.02 2.72 3.46
N CYS A 136 9.06 2.01 4.58
CA CYS A 136 10.22 1.99 5.46
C CYS A 136 11.17 0.89 5.00
N ASN A 137 12.42 1.26 4.72
CA ASN A 137 13.47 0.32 4.36
C ASN A 137 14.40 0.09 5.55
N PRO A 138 14.43 -1.13 6.14
CA PRO A 138 15.28 -1.42 7.30
C PRO A 138 16.77 -1.31 7.01
N SER A 139 17.18 -1.56 5.76
CA SER A 139 18.59 -1.54 5.36
C SER A 139 19.15 -0.12 5.30
N SER A 140 18.36 0.83 4.78
CA SER A 140 18.76 2.25 4.72
C SER A 140 18.31 3.05 5.94
N LYS A 141 17.46 2.48 6.80
CA LYS A 141 16.78 3.17 7.91
C LYS A 141 16.13 4.48 7.42
N GLN A 142 15.39 4.38 6.32
CA GLN A 142 14.77 5.52 5.65
C GLN A 142 13.33 5.26 5.25
N LEU A 143 12.53 6.33 5.24
CA LEU A 143 11.31 6.40 4.46
C LEU A 143 11.64 6.62 2.99
N GLU A 144 10.94 5.90 2.14
CA GLU A 144 10.99 6.01 0.68
C GLU A 144 9.59 6.31 0.17
N PHE A 145 9.50 7.29 -0.73
CA PHE A 145 8.29 7.64 -1.45
C PHE A 145 8.46 7.15 -2.89
N ILE A 146 7.63 6.21 -3.31
CA ILE A 146 7.69 5.57 -4.62
C ILE A 146 6.43 6.01 -5.38
N GLY A 147 6.62 6.90 -6.35
CA GLY A 147 5.57 7.32 -7.30
C GLY A 147 5.29 6.23 -8.34
N GLY A 148 4.05 6.18 -8.81
CA GLY A 148 3.54 5.18 -9.77
C GLY A 148 3.55 5.67 -11.21
#